data_AF-A0A8D8P997-F1
#
_entry.id   AF-A0A8D8P997-F1
#
_cell.length_a   1.000
_cell.length_b   1.000
_cell.length_c   1.000
_cell.angle_alpha   90.00
_cell.angle_beta   90.00
_cell.angle_gamma   90.00
#
_symmetry.space_group_name_H-M   'P 1'
#
loop_
_entity.id
_entity.type
_entity.pdbx_description
1 polymer ?
#
loop_
_entity_poly.entity_id
_entity_poly.type
_entity_poly.pdbx_seq_one_letter_code
_entity_poly.pdbx_strand_id
1 'polypeptide(L)'
;MGKLLSLLARDESTCCTPKTYDVFLDFENAAPTDLEREVYEEVERVQRESEIVLDEIQCYKGAGKEIREAIADPSPECQEKAWNIVIPLVEKLKRCYEHSMELERIVPMLLGQLVGGRLNPTQHLETQQALVKQLAEILEFVLKFDEYK
;
A
#
# COMPACT_ATOMS: atom_id res chain seq x y z
N MET A 1 -6.11 -11.80 -2.44
CA MET A 1 -7.31 -12.22 -1.65
C MET A 1 -7.17 -13.53 -0.87
N GLY A 2 -6.95 -14.71 -1.49
CA GLY A 2 -6.91 -16.00 -0.74
C GLY A 2 -5.84 -16.09 0.37
N LYS A 3 -4.73 -15.35 0.25
CA LYS A 3 -3.70 -15.25 1.30
C LYS A 3 -4.18 -14.54 2.58
N LEU A 4 -5.03 -13.50 2.46
CA LEU A 4 -5.52 -12.73 3.61
C LEU A 4 -6.40 -13.60 4.52
N LEU A 5 -7.33 -14.35 3.92
CA LEU A 5 -8.18 -15.33 4.63
C LEU A 5 -7.33 -16.39 5.32
N SER A 6 -6.27 -16.89 4.65
CA SER A 6 -5.35 -17.85 5.25
C SER A 6 -4.48 -17.27 6.39
N LEU A 7 -4.24 -15.96 6.38
CA LEU A 7 -3.51 -15.24 7.42
C LEU A 7 -4.40 -14.95 8.64
N LEU A 8 -5.68 -14.62 8.42
CA LEU A 8 -6.69 -14.50 9.48
C LEU A 8 -7.01 -15.84 10.15
N ALA A 9 -6.83 -16.97 9.45
CA ALA A 9 -7.06 -18.31 9.95
C ALA A 9 -5.83 -18.97 10.64
N ARG A 10 -4.65 -18.32 10.61
CA ARG A 10 -3.42 -18.85 11.23
C ARG A 10 -3.24 -18.26 12.62
N ASP A 11 -3.60 -19.04 13.64
CA ASP A 11 -3.30 -18.70 15.03
C ASP A 11 -2.00 -19.36 15.49
N GLU A 12 -1.16 -18.58 16.17
CA GLU A 12 -0.05 -19.09 16.96
C GLU A 12 -0.60 -19.75 18.24
N SER A 13 -0.34 -21.04 18.39
CA SER A 13 0.11 -21.64 19.65
C SER A 13 -0.57 -21.16 20.94
N THR A 14 -1.84 -21.52 21.19
CA THR A 14 -2.33 -21.75 22.57
C THR A 14 -3.31 -22.91 22.59
N CYS A 15 -3.04 -23.85 23.50
CA CYS A 15 -3.79 -25.07 23.78
C CYS A 15 -5.28 -24.79 24.04
N CYS A 16 -6.14 -25.67 23.52
CA CYS A 16 -7.61 -25.74 23.65
C CYS A 16 -8.42 -25.12 22.49
N THR A 17 -8.87 -26.02 21.59
CA THR A 17 -9.87 -25.88 20.51
C THR A 17 -9.58 -24.82 19.43
N PRO A 18 -9.45 -25.21 18.14
CA PRO A 18 -9.35 -24.24 17.06
C PRO A 18 -10.66 -23.45 17.00
N LYS A 19 -10.62 -22.16 17.33
CA LYS A 19 -11.73 -21.26 17.04
C LYS A 19 -11.74 -21.05 15.54
N THR A 20 -12.54 -21.86 14.83
CA THR A 20 -12.93 -21.57 13.47
C THR A 20 -13.79 -20.32 13.51
N TYR A 21 -13.22 -19.16 13.20
CA TYR A 21 -14.00 -17.95 12.98
C TYR A 21 -14.79 -18.18 11.68
N ASP A 22 -16.07 -18.49 11.81
CA ASP A 22 -17.01 -18.55 10.68
C ASP A 22 -17.37 -17.11 10.31
N VAL A 23 -16.50 -16.47 9.52
CA VAL A 23 -16.63 -15.08 9.08
C VAL A 23 -17.10 -15.06 7.64
N PHE A 24 -18.27 -14.47 7.39
CA PHE A 24 -18.74 -14.28 6.03
C PHE A 24 -18.05 -13.08 5.37
N LEU A 25 -17.30 -13.32 4.30
CA LEU A 25 -16.57 -12.30 3.53
C LEU A 25 -16.92 -12.42 2.04
N ASP A 26 -17.60 -11.40 1.52
CA ASP A 26 -17.95 -11.21 0.12
C ASP A 26 -17.30 -9.91 -0.39
N PHE A 27 -16.01 -9.99 -0.67
CA PHE A 27 -15.27 -8.86 -1.25
C PHE A 27 -15.59 -8.61 -2.72
N GLU A 28 -16.26 -9.54 -3.42
CA GLU A 28 -16.68 -9.32 -4.81
C GLU A 28 -17.82 -8.30 -4.88
N ASN A 29 -18.78 -8.38 -3.94
CA ASN A 29 -19.92 -7.47 -3.88
C ASN A 29 -19.84 -6.44 -2.74
N ALA A 30 -18.71 -6.38 -2.03
CA ALA A 30 -18.51 -5.40 -0.96
C ALA A 30 -18.69 -3.96 -1.48
N ALA A 31 -19.66 -3.26 -0.93
CA ALA A 31 -19.95 -1.86 -1.21
C ALA A 31 -19.99 -1.08 0.11
N PRO A 32 -19.52 0.18 0.13
CA PRO A 32 -19.51 0.97 1.36
C PRO A 32 -20.95 1.27 1.81
N THR A 33 -21.20 1.09 3.11
CA THR A 33 -22.39 1.63 3.75
C THR A 33 -22.33 3.16 3.81
N ASP A 34 -23.45 3.82 4.12
CA ASP A 34 -23.49 5.28 4.26
C ASP A 34 -22.55 5.81 5.36
N LEU A 35 -22.28 5.01 6.39
CA LEU A 35 -21.33 5.34 7.45
C LEU A 35 -19.88 5.22 6.98
N GLU A 36 -19.58 4.30 6.07
CA GLU A 36 -18.23 4.08 5.54
C GLU A 36 -17.88 5.04 4.40
N ARG A 37 -18.90 5.59 3.72
CA ARG A 37 -18.76 6.27 2.42
C ARG A 37 -17.68 7.35 2.39
N GLU A 38 -17.65 8.23 3.39
CA GLU A 38 -16.66 9.32 3.46
C GLU A 38 -15.22 8.78 3.52
N VAL A 39 -14.96 7.81 4.41
CA VAL A 39 -13.64 7.20 4.55
C VAL A 39 -13.30 6.37 3.31
N TYR A 40 -14.27 5.65 2.77
CA TYR A 40 -14.10 4.83 1.58
C TYR A 40 -13.66 5.66 0.38
N GLU A 41 -14.35 6.77 0.09
CA GLU A 41 -14.04 7.64 -1.04
C GLU A 41 -12.64 8.27 -0.91
N GLU A 42 -12.26 8.68 0.30
CA GLU A 42 -10.94 9.26 0.55
C GLU A 42 -9.81 8.23 0.38
N VAL A 43 -10.03 7.01 0.86
CA VAL A 43 -9.07 5.91 0.68
C VAL A 43 -8.98 5.48 -0.78
N GLU A 44 -10.11 5.42 -1.49
CA GLU A 44 -10.17 5.05 -2.90
C GLU A 44 -9.41 6.07 -3.76
N ARG A 45 -9.50 7.36 -3.44
CA ARG A 45 -8.73 8.41 -4.12
C ARG A 45 -7.23 8.13 -4.08
N VAL A 46 -6.70 7.82 -2.89
CA VAL A 46 -5.27 7.50 -2.72
C VAL A 46 -4.91 6.19 -3.40
N GLN A 47 -5.73 5.15 -3.27
CA GLN A 47 -5.44 3.85 -3.88
C GLN A 47 -5.34 3.86 -5.40
N ARG A 48 -6.09 4.73 -6.09
CA ARG A 48 -5.98 4.87 -7.55
C ARG A 48 -4.56 5.25 -8.01
N GLU A 49 -3.77 5.89 -7.15
CA GLU A 49 -2.38 6.26 -7.45
C GLU A 49 -1.38 5.13 -7.18
N SER A 50 -1.77 4.11 -6.40
CA SER A 50 -0.90 2.99 -6.00
C SER A 50 -0.36 2.18 -7.18
N GLU A 51 -1.17 1.95 -8.23
CA GLU A 51 -0.72 1.23 -9.43
C GLU A 51 0.38 1.99 -10.18
N ILE A 52 0.23 3.30 -10.31
CA ILE A 52 1.22 4.16 -10.97
C ILE A 52 2.53 4.14 -10.19
N VAL A 53 2.47 4.23 -8.87
CA VAL A 53 3.65 4.19 -7.99
C VAL A 53 4.36 2.82 -8.08
N LEU A 54 3.60 1.72 -8.16
CA LEU A 54 4.17 0.38 -8.35
C LEU A 54 4.89 0.25 -9.69
N ASP A 55 4.29 0.73 -10.78
CA ASP A 55 4.91 0.70 -12.11
C ASP A 55 6.21 1.53 -12.14
N GLU A 56 6.23 2.67 -11.45
CA GLU A 56 7.40 3.53 -11.37
C GLU A 56 8.58 2.88 -10.67
N ILE A 57 8.34 2.21 -9.53
CA ILE A 57 9.41 1.53 -8.78
C ILE A 57 9.84 0.25 -9.50
N GLN A 58 8.91 -0.53 -10.06
CA GLN A 58 9.21 -1.75 -10.81
C GLN A 58 10.14 -1.48 -12.00
N CYS A 59 9.95 -0.35 -12.69
CA CYS A 59 10.76 0.05 -13.84
C CYS A 59 11.96 0.95 -13.49
N TYR A 60 12.32 1.08 -12.22
CA TYR A 60 13.41 1.96 -11.77
C TYR A 60 14.79 1.34 -12.03
N LYS A 61 15.51 1.85 -13.04
CA LYS A 61 16.83 1.31 -13.45
C LYS A 61 18.03 1.97 -12.77
N GLY A 62 17.83 3.10 -12.08
CA GLY A 62 18.89 3.94 -11.53
C GLY A 62 19.79 4.61 -12.59
N ALA A 63 20.75 5.41 -12.12
CA ALA A 63 21.72 6.15 -12.95
C ALA A 63 23.18 5.86 -12.54
N GLY A 64 23.43 4.68 -11.97
CA GLY A 64 24.72 4.39 -11.33
C GLY A 64 25.91 4.44 -12.28
N LYS A 65 25.71 4.15 -13.56
CA LYS A 65 26.76 4.23 -14.58
C LYS A 65 27.13 5.68 -14.84
N GLU A 66 26.15 6.52 -15.15
CA GLU A 66 26.32 7.94 -15.48
C GLU A 66 26.90 8.71 -14.30
N ILE A 67 26.44 8.41 -13.07
CA ILE A 67 27.01 9.00 -11.85
C ILE A 67 28.49 8.64 -11.69
N ARG A 68 28.86 7.36 -11.88
CA ARG A 68 30.27 6.95 -11.80
C ARG A 68 31.14 7.58 -12.88
N GLU A 69 30.62 7.69 -14.10
CA GLU A 69 31.30 8.38 -15.21
C GLU A 69 31.56 9.84 -14.85
N ALA A 70 30.55 10.56 -14.34
CA ALA A 70 30.68 11.96 -13.94
C ALA A 70 31.61 12.19 -12.74
N ILE A 71 31.69 11.23 -11.80
CA ILE A 71 32.66 11.30 -10.68
C ILE A 71 34.08 11.06 -11.18
N ALA A 72 34.27 10.13 -12.12
CA ALA A 72 35.58 9.81 -12.67
C ALA A 72 36.11 10.89 -13.61
N ASP A 73 35.23 11.51 -14.41
CA ASP A 73 35.52 12.66 -15.26
C ASP A 73 34.55 13.81 -14.94
N PRO A 74 34.99 14.84 -14.18
CA PRO A 74 34.15 15.97 -13.79
C PRO A 74 34.00 17.02 -14.92
N SER A 75 34.15 16.62 -16.19
CA SER A 75 33.90 17.48 -17.34
C SER A 75 32.43 17.96 -17.36
N PRO A 76 32.15 19.19 -17.86
CA PRO A 76 30.78 19.70 -17.93
C PRO A 76 29.81 18.76 -18.68
N GLU A 77 30.31 18.10 -19.72
CA GLU A 77 29.54 17.16 -20.56
C GLU A 77 29.10 15.92 -19.77
N CYS A 78 30.02 15.31 -19.01
CA CYS A 78 29.73 14.15 -18.17
C CYS A 78 28.79 14.52 -17.01
N GLN A 79 28.98 15.71 -16.40
CA GLN A 79 28.11 16.22 -15.34
C GLN A 79 26.69 16.47 -15.84
N GLU A 80 26.53 17.16 -16.98
CA GLU A 80 25.21 17.43 -17.58
C GLU A 80 24.48 16.15 -17.97
N LYS A 81 25.20 15.18 -18.55
CA LYS A 81 24.64 13.86 -18.87
C LYS A 81 24.12 13.15 -17.63
N ALA A 82 24.91 13.09 -16.54
CA ALA A 82 24.47 12.46 -15.31
C ALA A 82 23.26 13.20 -14.70
N TRP A 83 23.29 14.52 -14.68
CA TRP A 83 22.21 15.36 -14.16
C TRP A 83 20.89 15.11 -14.89
N ASN A 84 20.91 15.11 -16.23
CA ASN A 84 19.73 14.91 -17.07
C ASN A 84 19.11 13.51 -16.90
N ILE A 85 19.91 12.50 -16.56
CA ILE A 85 19.40 11.15 -16.27
C ILE A 85 18.91 11.03 -14.82
N VAL A 86 19.57 11.70 -13.87
CA VAL A 86 19.22 11.61 -12.44
C VAL A 86 17.93 12.35 -12.12
N ILE A 87 17.69 13.54 -12.69
CA ILE A 87 16.47 14.33 -12.41
C ILE A 87 15.18 13.49 -12.51
N PRO A 88 14.86 12.85 -13.65
CA PRO A 88 13.60 12.13 -13.78
C PRO A 88 13.51 10.92 -12.84
N LEU A 89 14.64 10.37 -12.40
CA LEU A 89 14.66 9.31 -11.39
C LEU A 89 14.34 9.85 -10.00
N VAL A 90 14.92 10.99 -9.62
CA VAL A 90 14.62 11.65 -8.34
C VAL A 90 13.15 12.09 -8.29
N GLU A 91 12.57 12.52 -9.41
CA GLU A 91 11.14 12.81 -9.50
C GLU A 91 10.26 11.58 -9.22
N LYS A 92 10.63 10.39 -9.69
CA LYS A 92 9.93 9.14 -9.35
C LYS A 92 10.05 8.82 -7.87
N LEU A 93 11.25 8.96 -7.29
CA LEU A 93 11.46 8.77 -5.85
C LEU A 93 10.65 9.75 -5.01
N LYS A 94 10.54 11.01 -5.46
CA LYS A 94 9.70 12.03 -4.83
C LYS A 94 8.23 11.61 -4.85
N ARG A 95 7.71 11.13 -5.98
CA ARG A 95 6.32 10.63 -6.07
C ARG A 95 6.06 9.44 -5.14
N CYS A 96 6.99 8.49 -5.05
CA CYS A 96 6.89 7.37 -4.11
C CYS A 96 6.80 7.87 -2.66
N TYR A 97 7.62 8.86 -2.29
CA TYR A 97 7.60 9.46 -0.97
C TYR A 97 6.29 10.22 -0.71
N GLU A 98 5.83 11.05 -1.65
CA GLU A 98 4.57 11.80 -1.51
C GLU A 98 3.37 10.85 -1.35
N HIS A 99 3.34 9.75 -2.10
CA HIS A 99 2.32 8.70 -1.93
C HIS A 99 2.37 8.05 -0.55
N SER A 100 3.57 7.82 -0.01
CA SER A 100 3.71 7.28 1.36
C SER A 100 3.13 8.22 2.43
N MET A 101 3.18 9.53 2.21
CA MET A 101 2.56 10.52 3.10
C MET A 101 1.04 10.50 3.01
N GLU A 102 0.47 10.30 1.81
CA GLU A 102 -0.97 10.10 1.66
C GLU A 102 -1.42 8.80 2.36
N LEU A 103 -0.66 7.71 2.24
CA LEU A 103 -0.93 6.47 2.98
C LEU A 103 -0.87 6.68 4.50
N GLU A 104 0.16 7.38 5.00
CA GLU A 104 0.28 7.74 6.43
C GLU A 104 -0.95 8.51 6.92
N ARG A 105 -1.53 9.37 6.09
CA ARG A 105 -2.74 10.13 6.42
C ARG A 105 -4.01 9.26 6.44
N ILE A 106 -4.21 8.39 5.45
CA ILE A 106 -5.46 7.63 5.31
C ILE A 106 -5.53 6.38 6.17
N VAL A 107 -4.40 5.75 6.51
CA VAL A 107 -4.37 4.52 7.30
C VAL A 107 -4.98 4.71 8.70
N PRO A 108 -4.65 5.76 9.46
CA PRO A 108 -5.31 6.04 10.74
C PRO A 108 -6.81 6.28 10.61
N MET A 109 -7.28 6.93 9.54
CA MET A 109 -8.70 7.15 9.29
C MET A 109 -9.44 5.82 9.09
N LEU A 110 -8.86 4.94 8.27
CA LEU A 110 -9.38 3.61 8.01
C LEU A 110 -9.40 2.75 9.28
N LEU A 111 -8.30 2.72 10.03
CA LEU A 111 -8.21 2.00 11.30
C LEU A 111 -9.16 2.55 12.35
N GLY A 112 -9.44 3.85 12.36
CA GLY A 112 -10.44 4.44 13.26
C GLY A 112 -11.85 3.90 13.04
N GLN A 113 -12.18 3.48 11.82
CA GLN A 113 -13.46 2.82 11.50
C GLN A 113 -13.45 1.32 11.83
N LEU A 114 -12.31 0.66 11.60
CA LEU A 114 -12.16 -0.80 11.70
C LEU A 114 -11.73 -1.29 13.08
N VAL A 115 -11.25 -0.39 13.95
CA VAL A 115 -10.70 -0.72 15.26
C VAL A 115 -11.31 0.22 16.30
N GLY A 116 -12.44 -0.18 16.89
CA GLY A 116 -12.99 0.52 18.05
C GLY A 116 -14.51 0.40 18.22
N GLY A 117 -15.03 1.14 19.20
CA GLY A 117 -16.45 1.14 19.50
C GLY A 117 -16.91 -0.14 20.21
N ARG A 118 -18.11 -0.62 19.87
CA ARG A 118 -18.76 -1.75 20.54
C ARG A 118 -18.63 -3.07 19.78
N LEU A 119 -18.13 -3.02 18.55
CA LEU A 119 -17.99 -4.20 17.70
C LEU A 119 -16.70 -4.94 18.03
N ASN A 120 -16.74 -6.26 17.92
CA ASN A 120 -15.54 -7.09 17.98
C ASN A 120 -14.90 -7.21 16.58
N PRO A 121 -13.65 -7.68 16.48
CA PRO A 121 -12.95 -7.79 15.19
C PRO A 121 -13.72 -8.59 14.12
N THR A 122 -14.38 -9.69 14.49
CA THR A 122 -15.19 -10.48 13.54
C THR A 122 -16.37 -9.68 13.00
N GLN A 123 -17.05 -8.92 13.85
CA GLN A 123 -18.17 -8.07 13.44
C GLN A 123 -17.72 -6.94 12.50
N HIS A 124 -16.56 -6.33 12.76
CA HIS A 124 -15.97 -5.36 11.83
C HIS A 124 -15.69 -6.00 10.46
N LEU A 125 -15.11 -7.21 10.46
CA LEU A 125 -14.82 -7.96 9.24
C LEU A 125 -16.08 -8.27 8.43
N GLU A 126 -17.21 -8.60 9.08
CA GLU A 126 -18.46 -8.96 8.40
C GLU A 126 -19.28 -7.75 7.94
N THR A 127 -19.24 -6.65 8.69
CA THR A 127 -20.15 -5.50 8.48
C THR A 127 -19.50 -4.34 7.72
N GLN A 128 -18.17 -4.23 7.73
CA GLN A 128 -17.43 -3.15 7.07
C GLN A 128 -16.51 -3.69 5.97
N GLN A 129 -17.04 -4.59 5.15
CA GLN A 129 -16.25 -5.36 4.17
C GLN A 129 -15.55 -4.48 3.13
N ALA A 130 -16.14 -3.34 2.77
CA ALA A 130 -15.57 -2.41 1.82
C ALA A 130 -14.28 -1.77 2.35
N LEU A 131 -14.30 -1.29 3.60
CA LEU A 131 -13.11 -0.75 4.27
C LEU A 131 -12.06 -1.84 4.57
N VAL A 132 -12.50 -3.04 4.94
CA VAL A 132 -11.59 -4.18 5.13
C VAL A 132 -10.87 -4.55 3.83
N LYS A 133 -11.59 -4.56 2.71
CA LYS A 133 -11.02 -4.77 1.38
C LYS A 133 -9.97 -3.71 1.07
N GLN A 134 -10.29 -2.43 1.30
CA GLN A 134 -9.34 -1.35 1.09
C GLN A 134 -8.07 -1.47 1.96
N LEU A 135 -8.21 -1.90 3.22
CA LEU A 135 -7.05 -2.16 4.07
C LEU A 135 -6.16 -3.28 3.49
N ALA A 136 -6.79 -4.36 2.99
CA ALA A 136 -6.06 -5.46 2.38
C ALA A 136 -5.33 -5.03 1.09
N GLU A 137 -5.96 -4.20 0.26
CA GLU A 137 -5.36 -3.64 -0.95
C GLU A 137 -4.17 -2.71 -0.65
N ILE A 138 -4.26 -1.88 0.40
CA ILE A 138 -3.13 -1.08 0.89
C ILE A 138 -1.97 -1.98 1.33
N LEU A 139 -2.24 -3.03 2.11
CA LEU A 139 -1.21 -3.96 2.55
C LEU A 139 -0.57 -4.71 1.37
N GLU A 140 -1.36 -5.11 0.38
CA GLU A 140 -0.85 -5.72 -0.85
C GLU A 140 0.05 -4.76 -1.63
N PHE A 141 -0.33 -3.49 -1.75
CA PHE A 141 0.51 -2.45 -2.33
C PHE A 141 1.84 -2.31 -1.58
N VAL A 142 1.82 -2.18 -0.25
CA VAL A 142 3.03 -2.00 0.57
C VAL A 142 3.99 -3.18 0.38
N LEU A 143 3.47 -4.40 0.42
CA LEU A 143 4.28 -5.60 0.22
C LEU A 143 4.92 -5.63 -1.19
N LYS A 144 4.14 -5.36 -2.24
CA LYS A 144 4.65 -5.30 -3.61
C LYS A 144 5.67 -4.19 -3.80
N PHE A 145 5.43 -3.03 -3.21
CA PHE A 145 6.34 -1.89 -3.28
C PHE A 145 7.70 -2.24 -2.65
N ASP A 146 7.69 -2.85 -1.46
CA ASP A 146 8.90 -3.27 -0.76
C ASP A 146 9.63 -4.43 -1.49
N GLU A 147 8.90 -5.30 -2.21
CA GLU A 147 9.51 -6.32 -3.07
C GLU A 147 10.27 -5.72 -4.27
N TYR A 148 9.86 -4.55 -4.77
CA TYR A 148 10.50 -3.87 -5.91
C TYR A 148 11.63 -2.91 -5.54
N LYS A 149 11.68 -2.46 -4.29
CA LYS A 149 12.67 -1.51 -3.78
C LYS A 149 14.06 -2.13 -3.59
#